data_AF-A0AAJ5X210-F1
#
_entry.id   AF-A0AAJ5X210-F1
#
_cell.length_a   1.000
_cell.length_b   1.000
_cell.length_c   1.000
_cell.angle_alpha   90.00
_cell.angle_beta   90.00
_cell.angle_gamma   90.00
#
_symmetry.space_group_name_H-M   'P 1'
#
loop_
_entity.id
_entity.type
_entity.pdbx_description
1 polymer ?
#
loop_
_entity_poly.entity_id
_entity_poly.type
_entity_poly.pdbx_seq_one_letter_code
_entity_poly.pdbx_strand_id
1 'polypeptide(L)' 'MTEAQKDRLKQTILNLPPDTRDCFLLHRMAGMTYDQIADQFGMKPEVVQAHLAEALLQIMRAMPPAKV' A
#
# COMPACT_ATOMS: atom_id res chain seq x y z
N MET A 1 -6.24 -13.11 -12.19
CA MET A 1 -4.87 -12.67 -11.86
C MET A 1 -3.94 -13.87 -12.03
N THR A 2 -3.00 -13.83 -12.96
CA THR A 2 -2.04 -14.94 -13.20
C THR A 2 -0.99 -14.99 -12.08
N GLU A 3 -0.26 -16.10 -11.97
CA GLU A 3 0.85 -16.21 -11.00
C GLU A 3 1.92 -15.11 -11.23
N ALA A 4 2.24 -14.82 -12.49
CA ALA A 4 3.14 -13.72 -12.82
C ALA A 4 2.64 -12.33 -12.36
N GLN A 5 1.32 -12.10 -12.39
CA GLN A 5 0.73 -10.86 -11.88
C GLN A 5 0.76 -10.80 -10.35
N LYS A 6 0.54 -11.92 -9.66
CA LYS A 6 0.67 -12.01 -8.20
C LYS A 6 2.10 -11.73 -7.76
N ASP A 7 3.08 -12.33 -8.42
CA ASP A 7 4.49 -12.15 -8.06
C ASP A 7 4.96 -10.73 -8.33
N ARG A 8 4.51 -10.12 -9.43
CA ARG A 8 4.76 -8.70 -9.69
C ARG A 8 4.18 -7.82 -8.58
N LEU A 9 2.93 -8.04 -8.18
CA LEU A 9 2.30 -7.29 -7.11
C LEU A 9 3.08 -7.42 -5.79
N LYS A 10 3.48 -8.64 -5.41
CA LYS A 10 4.31 -8.87 -4.21
C LYS A 10 5.62 -8.09 -4.29
N GLN A 11 6.33 -8.16 -5.42
CA GLN A 11 7.57 -7.42 -5.62
C GLN A 11 7.36 -5.90 -5.54
N THR A 12 6.28 -5.39 -6.12
CA THR A 12 5.94 -3.97 -5.99
C THR A 12 5.70 -3.56 -4.55
N ILE A 13 4.94 -4.35 -3.78
CA ILE A 13 4.70 -4.08 -2.35
C ILE A 13 6.01 -4.13 -1.55
N LEU A 14 6.91 -5.08 -1.84
CA LEU A 14 8.20 -5.19 -1.17
C LEU A 14 9.13 -4.01 -1.48
N ASN A 15 9.00 -3.40 -2.67
CA ASN A 15 9.79 -2.25 -3.12
C ASN A 15 9.22 -0.89 -2.69
N LEU A 16 8.05 -0.85 -2.06
CA LEU A 16 7.51 0.39 -1.48
C LEU A 16 8.45 0.92 -0.38
N PRO A 17 8.52 2.26 -0.17
CA PRO A 17 9.18 2.81 1.00
C PRO A 17 8.66 2.16 2.29
N PRO A 18 9.50 1.91 3.31
CA PRO A 18 9.11 1.15 4.51
C PRO A 18 7.82 1.65 5.17
N ASP A 19 7.73 2.95 5.46
CA ASP A 19 6.55 3.54 6.10
C ASP A 19 5.30 3.42 5.21
N THR A 20 5.47 3.64 3.91
CA THR A 20 4.42 3.49 2.90
C THR A 20 3.90 2.05 2.80
N ARG A 21 4.81 1.08 2.82
CA ARG A 21 4.50 -0.35 2.82
C ARG A 21 3.75 -0.74 4.08
N ASP A 22 4.23 -0.33 5.24
CA ASP A 22 3.68 -0.75 6.53
C ASP A 22 2.28 -0.15 6.72
N CYS A 23 2.07 1.13 6.36
CA CYS A 23 0.74 1.75 6.32
C CYS A 23 -0.21 0.98 5.40
N PHE A 24 0.25 0.64 4.18
CA PHE A 24 -0.56 -0.10 3.21
C PHE A 24 -0.95 -1.49 3.72
N LEU A 25 -0.01 -2.24 4.30
CA LEU A 25 -0.25 -3.58 4.82
C LEU A 25 -1.18 -3.55 6.04
N LEU A 26 -1.01 -2.61 6.96
CA LEU A 26 -1.89 -2.50 8.13
C LEU A 26 -3.32 -2.12 7.73
N HIS A 27 -3.47 -1.19 6.80
CA HIS A 27 -4.79 -0.85 6.27
C HIS A 27 -5.42 -2.04 5.53
N ARG A 28 -4.68 -2.67 4.62
CA ARG A 28 -5.24 -3.67 3.69
C ARG A 28 -5.35 -5.08 4.25
N MET A 29 -4.42 -5.49 5.11
CA MET A 29 -4.36 -6.84 5.67
C MET A 29 -4.89 -6.89 7.10
N ALA A 30 -4.57 -5.90 7.93
CA ALA A 30 -5.06 -5.84 9.32
C ALA A 30 -6.39 -5.08 9.46
N GLY A 31 -6.88 -4.43 8.40
CA GLY A 31 -8.16 -3.71 8.43
C GLY A 31 -8.15 -2.45 9.28
N MET A 32 -6.96 -1.91 9.60
CA MET A 32 -6.83 -0.74 10.45
C MET A 32 -7.32 0.53 9.74
N THR A 33 -7.94 1.44 10.49
CA THR A 33 -8.30 2.77 9.99
C THR A 33 -7.09 3.68 9.91
N TYR A 34 -7.22 4.83 9.24
CA TYR A 34 -6.12 5.79 9.13
C TYR A 34 -5.73 6.34 10.51
N ASP A 35 -6.70 6.59 11.38
CA ASP A 35 -6.46 7.06 12.75
C ASP A 35 -5.70 6.03 13.58
N GLN A 36 -6.08 4.75 13.50
CA GLN A 36 -5.39 3.68 14.23
C GLN A 36 -3.93 3.50 13.78
N ILE A 37 -3.66 3.66 12.48
CA ILE A 37 -2.30 3.63 11.95
C ILE A 37 -1.56 4.89 12.39
N ALA A 38 -2.19 6.06 12.32
CA ALA A 38 -1.59 7.32 12.77
C ALA A 38 -1.13 7.23 14.23
N ASP A 39 -2.01 6.74 15.11
CA ASP A 39 -1.73 6.53 16.53
C ASP A 39 -0.58 5.54 16.78
N GLN A 40 -0.53 4.45 16.00
CA GLN A 40 0.52 3.43 16.15
C GLN A 40 1.92 3.95 15.78
N PHE A 41 2.02 4.84 14.78
CA PHE A 41 3.29 5.40 14.31
C PHE A 41 3.61 6.78 14.91
N GLY A 42 2.71 7.34 15.72
CA GLY A 42 2.87 8.70 16.28
C GLY A 42 2.85 9.80 15.23
N MET A 43 2.12 9.59 14.13
CA MET A 43 1.97 10.54 13.03
C MET A 43 0.53 11.05 12.92
N LYS A 44 0.26 11.96 11.98
CA LYS A 44 -1.10 12.44 11.73
C LYS A 44 -1.82 11.58 10.68
N PRO A 45 -3.16 11.43 10.75
CA PRO A 45 -3.92 10.68 9.75
C PRO A 45 -3.71 11.16 8.30
N GLU A 46 -3.45 12.45 8.08
CA GLU A 46 -3.17 12.98 6.74
C GLU A 46 -1.86 12.43 6.16
N VAL A 47 -0.87 12.14 7.02
CA VAL A 47 0.40 11.53 6.62
C VAL A 47 0.17 10.08 6.20
N VAL A 48 -0.65 9.34 6.95
CA VAL A 48 -1.07 7.98 6.58
C VAL A 48 -1.75 7.98 5.21
N GLN A 49 -2.65 8.93 4.97
CA GLN A 49 -3.35 9.05 3.69
C GLN A 49 -2.38 9.31 2.53
N ALA A 50 -1.36 10.15 2.72
CA ALA A 50 -0.32 10.40 1.73
C ALA A 50 0.47 9.13 1.41
N HIS A 51 0.89 8.37 2.43
CA HIS A 51 1.53 7.08 2.26
C HIS A 51 0.65 6.10 1.49
N LEU A 52 -0.63 5.97 1.85
CA LEU A 52 -1.55 5.06 1.15
C LEU A 52 -1.77 5.47 -0.31
N ALA A 53 -1.90 6.76 -0.60
CA ALA A 53 -2.01 7.25 -1.97
C ALA A 53 -0.75 6.94 -2.79
N GLU A 54 0.44 7.09 -2.21
CA GLU A 54 1.70 6.72 -2.84
C GLU A 54 1.78 5.22 -3.13
N ALA A 55 1.43 4.37 -2.16
CA ALA A 55 1.41 2.92 -2.32
C ALA A 55 0.51 2.51 -3.50
N LEU A 56 -0.71 3.05 -3.55
CA LEU A 56 -1.65 2.79 -4.64
C LEU A 56 -1.11 3.25 -5.98
N LEU A 57 -0.51 4.44 -6.06
CA LEU A 57 0.09 4.96 -7.30
C LEU A 57 1.23 4.05 -7.82
N GLN A 58 2.11 3.58 -6.93
CA GLN A 58 3.20 2.68 -7.30
C GLN A 58 2.66 1.32 -7.77
N ILE A 59 1.67 0.76 -7.08
CA ILE A 59 1.00 -0.49 -7.48
C ILE A 59 0.33 -0.33 -8.85
N MET A 60 -0.42 0.75 -9.07
CA MET A 60 -1.07 1.04 -10.34
C MET A 60 -0.08 1.19 -11.49
N ARG A 61 1.08 1.81 -11.26
CA ARG A 61 2.15 1.96 -12.27
C ARG A 61 2.81 0.63 -12.61
N ALA A 62 2.95 -0.26 -11.65
CA ALA A 62 3.59 -1.55 -11.86
C ALA A 62 2.65 -2.56 -12.54
N MET A 63 1.35 -2.43 -12.33
CA MET A 63 0.34 -3.33 -12.86
C MET A 63 -0.14 -2.84 -14.24
N PRO A 64 -0.15 -3.69 -15.28
CA PRO A 64 -0.80 -3.31 -16.53
C PRO A 64 -2.29 -3.05 -16.28
N PRO A 65 -2.94 -2.14 -17.04
CA PRO A 65 -4.36 -1.91 -16.90
C PRO A 65 -5.09 -3.24 -17.05
N ALA A 66 -6.03 -3.51 -16.16
CA ALA A 66 -6.88 -4.67 -16.28
C ALA A 66 -7.56 -4.60 -17.64
N LYS A 67 -7.30 -5.57 -18.53
CA LYS A 67 -8.13 -5.76 -19.72
C LYS A 67 -9.54 -6.08 -19.21
N VAL A 68 -10.42 -5.10 -19.28
CA VAL A 68 -11.87 -5.26 -19.13
C VAL A 68 -12.43 -5.86 -20.41
#